data_AF-A0A956YX35-F1
#
_entry.id   AF-A0A956YX35-F1
#
_cell.length_a   1.000
_cell.length_b   1.000
_cell.length_c   1.000
_cell.angle_alpha   90.00
_cell.angle_beta   90.00
_cell.angle_gamma   90.00
#
_symmetry.space_group_name_H-M   'P 1'
#
loop_
_entity.id
_entity.type
_entity.pdbx_description
1 polymer ?
#
loop_
_entity_poly.entity_id
_entity_poly.type
_entity_poly.pdbx_seq_one_letter_code
_entity_poly.pdbx_strand_id
1 'polypeptide(L)'
;FGRSYGTNPYVNYDQSTDPFLFASPLDRRLPATEHVLAGFIGSTGVAYPFPVLRAEKVINDVVNDVPLLALWQSGSASALGGAIIDEAEDIGWAALYRREINEQVLTFTIDDVGVIRDQETGTLWNPFGEAIDGELVGTQLERMIAAPHFWFAWAAFDVETIIYGSD
;
A
#
# COMPACT_ATOMS: atom_id res chain seq x y z
N PHE A 1 -36.91 13.56 -8.64
CA PHE A 1 -35.89 12.55 -8.34
C PHE A 1 -34.53 13.22 -8.35
N GLY A 2 -34.04 13.66 -7.19
CA GLY A 2 -32.72 14.24 -7.04
C GLY A 2 -32.05 13.53 -5.88
N ARG A 3 -31.31 12.46 -6.15
CA ARG A 3 -30.36 11.96 -5.16
C ARG A 3 -29.18 12.93 -5.20
N SER A 4 -28.92 13.63 -4.10
CA SER A 4 -27.70 14.41 -3.91
C SER A 4 -26.52 13.45 -3.91
N TYR A 5 -25.96 13.19 -5.09
CA TYR A 5 -24.64 12.59 -5.19
C TYR A 5 -23.65 13.66 -4.70
N GLY A 6 -22.94 13.37 -3.60
CA GLY A 6 -22.04 14.32 -2.95
C GLY A 6 -22.06 14.27 -1.41
N THR A 7 -23.04 13.60 -0.80
CA THR A 7 -23.03 13.36 0.65
C THR A 7 -22.59 11.92 0.90
N ASN A 8 -21.39 11.75 1.46
CA ASN A 8 -20.90 10.45 1.91
C ASN A 8 -21.84 9.93 3.03
N PRO A 9 -22.59 8.83 2.86
CA PRO A 9 -23.42 8.26 3.92
C PRO A 9 -22.61 7.46 4.96
N TYR A 10 -21.29 7.33 4.76
CA TYR A 10 -20.35 6.56 5.58
C TYR A 10 -19.33 7.46 6.29
N VAL A 11 -19.74 8.66 6.69
CA VAL A 11 -18.87 9.60 7.43
C VAL A 11 -18.23 8.88 8.63
N ASN A 12 -16.91 8.99 8.76
CA ASN A 12 -16.08 8.37 9.81
C ASN A 12 -16.10 6.83 9.83
N TYR A 13 -16.59 6.18 8.77
CA TYR A 13 -16.53 4.71 8.68
C TYR A 13 -15.09 4.21 8.66
N ASP A 14 -14.17 4.97 8.07
CA ASP A 14 -12.72 4.72 8.08
C ASP A 14 -12.06 4.90 9.46
N GLN A 15 -12.77 5.53 10.41
CA GLN A 15 -12.31 5.76 11.78
C GLN A 15 -12.99 4.82 12.80
N SER A 16 -13.94 3.97 12.38
CA SER A 16 -14.70 3.09 13.28
C SER A 16 -13.93 1.81 13.61
N THR A 17 -13.74 1.51 14.89
CA THR A 17 -13.17 0.21 15.31
C THR A 17 -14.16 -0.95 15.20
N ASP A 18 -15.44 -0.65 14.93
CA ASP A 18 -16.53 -1.63 14.74
C ASP A 18 -17.24 -1.36 13.40
N PRO A 19 -16.93 -2.13 12.34
CA PRO A 19 -17.61 -2.01 11.05
C PRO A 19 -19.04 -2.54 11.19
N PHE A 20 -19.97 -1.67 11.59
CA PHE A 20 -21.36 -2.00 11.96
C PHE A 20 -22.22 -2.65 10.86
N LEU A 21 -21.71 -2.81 9.64
CA LEU A 21 -22.34 -3.54 8.53
C LEU A 21 -21.71 -4.92 8.25
N PHE A 22 -20.63 -5.26 8.97
CA PHE A 22 -19.90 -6.51 8.80
C PHE A 22 -20.28 -7.50 9.90
N ALA A 23 -20.90 -8.62 9.52
CA ALA A 23 -21.45 -9.60 10.44
C ALA A 23 -20.53 -10.82 10.71
N SER A 24 -19.34 -10.86 10.10
CA SER A 24 -18.37 -11.96 10.30
C SER A 24 -17.40 -11.65 11.44
N PRO A 25 -16.73 -12.67 12.02
CA PRO A 25 -15.68 -12.45 13.01
C PRO A 25 -14.59 -11.53 12.46
N LEU A 26 -14.22 -10.51 13.25
CA LEU A 26 -13.13 -9.60 12.91
C LEU A 26 -11.79 -10.26 13.19
N ASP A 27 -10.87 -10.17 12.24
CA ASP A 27 -9.46 -10.44 12.47
C ASP A 27 -8.85 -9.28 13.27
N ARG A 28 -8.43 -9.57 14.50
CA ARG A 28 -7.95 -8.57 15.46
C ARG A 28 -6.45 -8.29 15.39
N ARG A 29 -5.73 -8.83 14.40
CA ARG A 29 -4.30 -8.56 14.22
C ARG A 29 -4.02 -7.10 13.88
N LEU A 30 -4.96 -6.42 13.21
CA LEU A 30 -4.95 -4.98 12.96
C LEU A 30 -6.31 -4.36 13.33
N PRO A 31 -6.38 -3.03 13.54
CA PRO A 31 -7.66 -2.33 13.62
C PRO A 31 -8.52 -2.62 12.39
N ALA A 32 -9.82 -2.82 12.57
CA ALA A 32 -10.72 -3.21 11.49
C ALA A 32 -10.64 -2.25 10.28
N THR A 33 -10.61 -0.95 10.52
CA THR A 33 -10.56 0.08 9.47
C THR A 33 -9.15 0.56 9.15
N GLU A 34 -8.12 -0.17 9.59
CA GLU A 34 -6.76 0.09 9.15
C GLU A 34 -6.67 -0.05 7.63
N HIS A 35 -6.00 0.91 6.98
CA HIS A 35 -5.73 0.80 5.55
C HIS A 35 -4.51 -0.11 5.36
N VAL A 36 -4.63 -1.07 4.46
CA VAL A 36 -3.54 -1.97 4.08
C VAL A 36 -3.38 -1.96 2.56
N LEU A 37 -2.13 -2.00 2.08
CA LEU A 37 -1.88 -2.41 0.71
C LEU A 37 -1.85 -3.94 0.72
N ALA A 38 -2.84 -4.58 0.11
CA ALA A 38 -2.97 -6.03 0.17
C ALA A 38 -3.14 -6.65 -1.22
N GLY A 39 -2.65 -7.88 -1.36
CA GLY A 39 -2.62 -8.63 -2.60
C GLY A 39 -2.15 -10.06 -2.38
N PHE A 40 -1.93 -10.79 -3.48
CA PHE A 40 -1.43 -12.16 -3.44
C PHE A 40 -0.07 -12.30 -4.13
N ILE A 41 0.85 -13.00 -3.46
CA ILE A 41 2.14 -13.44 -4.03
C ILE A 41 2.04 -14.95 -4.24
N GLY A 42 1.71 -15.34 -5.47
CA GLY A 42 1.26 -16.70 -5.75
C GLY A 42 -0.09 -16.96 -5.06
N SER A 43 -0.12 -17.88 -4.10
CA SER A 43 -1.30 -18.19 -3.27
C SER A 43 -1.27 -17.56 -1.88
N THR A 44 -0.22 -16.81 -1.54
CA THR A 44 -0.05 -16.24 -0.20
C THR A 44 -0.57 -14.81 -0.16
N GLY A 45 -1.58 -14.54 0.66
CA GLY A 45 -2.02 -13.19 0.94
C GLY A 45 -0.96 -12.41 1.70
N VAL A 46 -0.73 -11.17 1.29
CA VAL A 46 0.16 -10.23 1.95
C VAL A 46 -0.58 -8.93 2.22
N ALA A 47 -0.28 -8.30 3.36
CA ALA A 47 -0.79 -6.99 3.72
C ALA A 47 0.32 -6.11 4.31
N TYR A 48 0.47 -4.91 3.77
CA TYR A 48 1.37 -3.87 4.28
C TYR A 48 0.53 -2.76 4.90
N PRO A 49 0.54 -2.59 6.24
CA PRO A 49 -0.23 -1.53 6.88
C PRO A 49 0.22 -0.14 6.44
N PHE A 50 -0.74 0.74 6.14
CA PHE A 50 -0.46 2.11 5.72
C PHE A 50 0.35 2.92 6.74
N PRO A 51 0.16 2.78 8.07
CA PRO A 51 1.02 3.45 9.05
C PRO A 51 2.50 3.05 8.92
N VAL A 52 2.76 1.78 8.62
CA VAL A 52 4.11 1.25 8.40
C VAL A 52 4.67 1.76 7.07
N LEU A 53 3.88 1.66 5.99
CA LEU A 53 4.22 2.21 4.68
C LEU A 53 4.53 3.71 4.71
N ARG A 54 3.74 4.50 5.46
CA ARG A 54 3.93 5.94 5.62
C ARG A 54 5.23 6.25 6.37
N ALA A 55 5.57 5.45 7.38
CA ALA A 55 6.78 5.61 8.17
C ALA A 55 8.05 5.24 7.38
N GLU A 56 8.02 4.10 6.68
CA GLU A 56 9.21 3.56 5.99
C GLU A 56 9.36 4.10 4.56
N LYS A 57 8.25 4.39 3.86
CA LYS A 57 8.13 4.85 2.46
C LYS A 57 8.69 3.91 1.38
N VAL A 58 9.76 3.19 1.69
CA VAL A 58 10.43 2.18 0.87
C VAL A 58 10.63 0.95 1.72
N ILE A 59 9.94 -0.13 1.38
CA ILE A 59 10.06 -1.43 2.05
C ILE A 59 10.64 -2.43 1.05
N ASN A 60 11.80 -2.99 1.36
CA ASN A 60 12.37 -4.11 0.63
C ASN A 60 12.00 -5.39 1.37
N ASP A 61 11.14 -6.20 0.75
CA ASP A 61 10.61 -7.43 1.34
C ASP A 61 10.94 -8.65 0.48
N VAL A 62 10.72 -9.84 1.03
CA VAL A 62 10.79 -11.12 0.33
C VAL A 62 9.66 -12.03 0.85
N VAL A 63 8.76 -12.41 -0.04
CA VAL A 63 7.67 -13.36 0.28
C VAL A 63 7.71 -14.51 -0.71
N ASN A 64 7.80 -15.75 -0.22
CA ASN A 64 7.93 -16.95 -1.05
C ASN A 64 9.04 -16.84 -2.11
N ASP A 65 10.22 -16.38 -1.71
CA ASP A 65 11.38 -16.13 -2.58
C ASP A 65 11.16 -15.07 -3.68
N VAL A 66 10.02 -14.36 -3.68
CA VAL A 66 9.77 -13.24 -4.58
C VAL A 66 10.26 -11.96 -3.90
N PRO A 67 11.28 -11.26 -4.47
CA PRO A 67 11.76 -10.00 -3.92
C PRO A 67 10.77 -8.88 -4.29
N LEU A 68 10.26 -8.21 -3.25
CA LEU A 68 9.21 -7.21 -3.37
C LEU A 68 9.69 -5.84 -2.91
N LEU A 69 9.17 -4.80 -3.55
CA LEU A 69 9.31 -3.41 -3.16
C LEU A 69 7.92 -2.83 -2.92
N ALA A 70 7.61 -2.44 -1.68
CA ALA A 70 6.45 -1.62 -1.40
C ALA A 70 6.86 -0.14 -1.32
N LEU A 71 6.20 0.71 -2.09
CA LEU A 71 6.41 2.15 -2.13
C LEU A 71 5.19 2.87 -1.59
N TRP A 72 5.41 3.96 -0.85
CA TRP A 72 4.37 4.88 -0.41
C TRP A 72 4.74 6.32 -0.73
N GLN A 73 3.74 7.11 -1.16
CA GLN A 73 3.85 8.56 -1.32
C GLN A 73 2.62 9.27 -0.78
N SER A 74 2.79 10.48 -0.26
CA SER A 74 1.70 11.39 0.10
C SER A 74 0.96 11.90 -1.13
N GLY A 75 -0.28 12.34 -0.98
CA GLY A 75 -1.04 13.02 -2.03
C GLY A 75 -2.29 12.28 -2.52
N SER A 76 -2.94 11.48 -1.66
CA SER A 76 -4.24 10.88 -1.94
C SER A 76 -5.20 11.11 -0.77
N ALA A 77 -6.25 11.91 -0.98
CA ALA A 77 -7.28 12.15 0.01
C ALA A 77 -8.18 10.92 0.21
N SER A 78 -8.52 10.58 1.47
CA SER A 78 -9.49 9.52 1.76
C SER A 78 -10.83 9.82 1.07
N ALA A 79 -11.35 8.89 0.27
CA ALA A 79 -12.67 9.05 -0.34
C ALA A 79 -13.82 9.08 0.69
N LEU A 80 -13.54 8.75 1.96
CA LEU A 80 -14.53 8.55 3.02
C LEU A 80 -14.35 9.47 4.25
N GLY A 81 -13.24 10.21 4.34
CA GLY A 81 -12.86 10.97 5.54
C GLY A 81 -13.63 12.27 5.79
N GLY A 82 -14.41 12.77 4.82
CA GLY A 82 -15.16 14.03 4.94
C GLY A 82 -16.43 14.08 4.11
N ALA A 83 -17.38 14.95 4.49
CA ALA A 83 -18.56 15.27 3.66
C ALA A 83 -18.19 16.08 2.40
N ILE A 84 -16.98 16.64 2.37
CA ILE A 84 -16.33 17.36 1.27
C ILE A 84 -14.97 16.67 1.06
N ILE A 85 -14.67 16.27 -0.18
CA ILE A 85 -13.49 15.45 -0.53
C ILE A 85 -12.15 16.15 -0.16
N ASP A 86 -12.14 17.48 -0.12
CA ASP A 86 -10.96 18.32 0.17
C ASP A 86 -10.60 18.39 1.67
N GLU A 87 -11.44 17.88 2.58
CA GLU A 87 -11.17 17.84 4.04
C GLU A 87 -10.75 16.45 4.54
N ALA A 88 -10.66 15.46 3.65
CA ALA A 88 -10.34 14.10 4.01
C ALA A 88 -8.83 13.91 4.25
N GLU A 89 -8.49 13.10 5.27
CA GLU A 89 -7.09 12.80 5.62
C GLU A 89 -6.31 12.27 4.40
N ASP A 90 -5.07 12.75 4.21
CA ASP A 90 -4.15 12.20 3.22
C ASP A 90 -3.72 10.78 3.66
N ILE A 91 -4.42 9.79 3.13
CA ILE A 91 -4.08 8.37 3.31
C ILE A 91 -2.83 8.00 2.50
N GLY A 92 -2.50 8.80 1.49
CA GLY A 92 -1.41 8.54 0.56
C GLY A 92 -1.74 7.40 -0.41
N TRP A 93 -0.81 7.15 -1.30
CA TRP A 93 -0.88 6.08 -2.28
C TRP A 93 0.26 5.09 -2.04
N ALA A 94 -0.02 3.81 -2.26
CA ALA A 94 0.97 2.76 -2.19
C ALA A 94 0.88 1.78 -3.36
N ALA A 95 2.02 1.20 -3.73
CA ALA A 95 2.09 0.15 -4.74
C ALA A 95 3.17 -0.88 -4.38
N LEU A 96 2.97 -2.09 -4.88
CA LEU A 96 3.85 -3.22 -4.71
C LEU A 96 4.46 -3.59 -6.07
N TYR A 97 5.77 -3.81 -6.09
CA TYR A 97 6.53 -4.13 -7.29
C TYR A 97 7.43 -5.34 -7.05
N ARG A 98 7.76 -6.07 -8.11
CA ARG A 98 8.90 -6.99 -8.11
C ARG A 98 10.17 -6.17 -8.27
N ARG A 99 11.14 -6.35 -7.35
CA ARG A 99 12.40 -5.58 -7.33
C ARG A 99 13.57 -6.30 -7.99
N GLU A 100 13.28 -7.16 -8.96
CA GLU A 100 14.30 -7.89 -9.71
C GLU A 100 14.27 -7.46 -11.18
N ILE A 101 15.42 -7.05 -11.70
CA ILE A 101 15.63 -6.67 -13.09
C ILE A 101 16.84 -7.46 -13.61
N ASN A 102 16.67 -8.13 -14.75
CA ASN A 102 17.74 -8.92 -15.38
C ASN A 102 18.45 -9.88 -14.41
N GLU A 103 17.66 -10.63 -13.61
CA GLU A 103 18.14 -11.58 -12.58
C GLU A 103 18.89 -10.93 -11.41
N GLN A 104 19.01 -9.59 -11.38
CA GLN A 104 19.58 -8.85 -10.28
C GLN A 104 18.47 -8.31 -9.39
N VAL A 105 18.51 -8.73 -8.13
CA VAL A 105 17.65 -8.20 -7.07
C VAL A 105 18.20 -6.85 -6.63
N LEU A 106 17.37 -5.81 -6.71
CA LEU A 106 17.72 -4.44 -6.34
C LEU A 106 17.28 -4.12 -4.91
N THR A 107 18.06 -3.32 -4.20
CA THR A 107 17.81 -2.84 -2.85
C THR A 107 17.56 -1.35 -2.89
N PHE A 108 16.33 -0.94 -2.58
CA PHE A 108 15.91 0.44 -2.68
C PHE A 108 16.12 1.20 -1.36
N THR A 109 16.47 2.46 -1.48
CA THR A 109 16.57 3.42 -0.37
C THR A 109 15.85 4.70 -0.73
N ILE A 110 15.43 5.46 0.27
CA ILE A 110 14.92 6.82 0.11
C ILE A 110 15.70 7.75 1.04
N ASP A 111 16.07 8.92 0.55
CA ASP A 111 16.73 9.94 1.38
C ASP A 111 15.74 10.95 1.98
N ASP A 112 16.26 11.86 2.80
CA ASP A 112 15.45 12.87 3.51
C ASP A 112 14.70 13.83 2.59
N VAL A 113 15.13 13.97 1.33
CA VAL A 113 14.47 14.81 0.31
C VAL A 113 13.55 14.02 -0.61
N GLY A 114 13.37 12.72 -0.35
CA GLY A 114 12.42 11.85 -1.03
C GLY A 114 12.94 11.20 -2.32
N VAL A 115 14.25 11.23 -2.56
CA VAL A 115 14.86 10.61 -3.73
C VAL A 115 14.98 9.11 -3.49
N ILE A 116 14.35 8.31 -4.35
CA ILE A 116 14.41 6.85 -4.33
C ILE A 116 15.57 6.39 -5.21
N ARG A 117 16.42 5.51 -4.67
CA ARG A 117 17.62 5.00 -5.35
C ARG A 117 17.84 3.52 -5.06
N ASP A 118 18.20 2.72 -6.07
CA ASP A 118 18.74 1.37 -5.83
C ASP A 118 20.24 1.42 -5.49
N GLN A 119 20.68 0.55 -4.58
CA GLN A 119 22.06 0.54 -4.10
C GLN A 119 23.03 -0.07 -5.12
N GLU A 120 22.55 -0.94 -5.98
CA GLU A 120 23.37 -1.77 -6.86
C GLU A 120 23.93 -1.01 -8.06
N THR A 121 23.10 -0.16 -8.68
CA THR A 121 23.46 0.65 -9.86
C THR A 121 23.49 2.14 -9.54
N GLY A 122 22.87 2.54 -8.43
CA GLY A 122 22.69 3.95 -8.09
C GLY A 122 21.62 4.64 -8.95
N THR A 123 20.79 3.92 -9.70
CA THR A 123 19.73 4.50 -10.52
C THR A 123 18.68 5.16 -9.63
N LEU A 124 18.17 6.31 -10.08
CA LEU A 124 17.08 7.04 -9.45
C LEU A 124 15.73 6.57 -9.99
N TRP A 125 14.76 6.46 -9.09
CA TRP A 125 13.42 5.96 -9.40
C TRP A 125 12.35 6.95 -8.95
N ASN A 126 11.26 7.02 -9.70
CA ASN A 126 10.06 7.71 -9.24
C ASN A 126 9.17 6.76 -8.40
N PRO A 127 8.20 7.28 -7.63
CA PRO A 127 7.31 6.45 -6.82
C PRO A 127 6.44 5.47 -7.62
N PHE A 128 6.35 5.62 -8.95
CA PHE A 128 5.59 4.74 -9.83
C PHE A 128 6.41 3.54 -10.34
N GLY A 129 7.64 3.38 -9.85
CA GLY A 129 8.52 2.26 -10.20
C GLY A 129 9.21 2.42 -11.54
N GLU A 130 9.33 3.65 -12.04
CA GLU A 130 10.07 3.97 -13.28
C GLU A 130 11.43 4.56 -12.93
N ALA A 131 12.48 4.07 -13.59
CA ALA A 131 13.82 4.61 -13.51
C ALA A 131 13.93 5.92 -14.31
N ILE A 132 14.32 7.00 -13.65
CA ILE A 132 14.31 8.36 -14.20
C ILE A 132 15.71 8.92 -14.49
N ASP A 133 16.75 8.35 -13.88
CA ASP A 133 18.15 8.75 -14.11
C ASP A 133 19.10 7.62 -13.68
N GLY A 134 20.22 7.46 -14.37
CA GLY A 134 21.20 6.39 -14.11
C GLY A 134 21.17 5.24 -15.12
N GLU A 135 21.80 4.12 -14.76
CA GLU A 135 22.06 2.99 -15.66
C GLU A 135 20.78 2.35 -16.20
N LEU A 136 19.74 2.26 -15.37
CA LEU A 136 18.48 1.59 -15.72
C LEU A 136 17.41 2.55 -16.26
N VAL A 137 17.76 3.80 -16.62
CA VAL A 137 16.79 4.82 -17.05
C VAL A 137 15.81 4.32 -18.13
N GLY A 138 14.52 4.62 -17.95
CA GLY A 138 13.43 4.17 -18.81
C GLY A 138 12.93 2.75 -18.52
N THR A 139 13.55 2.04 -17.56
CA THR A 139 13.05 0.75 -17.08
C THR A 139 11.85 0.94 -16.15
N GLN A 140 10.87 0.06 -16.27
CA GLN A 140 9.68 0.01 -15.41
C GLN A 140 9.71 -1.28 -14.58
N LEU A 141 9.59 -1.16 -13.26
CA LEU A 141 9.40 -2.32 -12.38
C LEU A 141 8.07 -3.00 -12.68
N GLU A 142 8.07 -4.34 -12.62
CA GLU A 142 6.86 -5.13 -12.72
C GLU A 142 5.97 -4.86 -11.50
N ARG A 143 4.74 -4.39 -11.74
CA ARG A 143 3.78 -4.11 -10.67
C ARG A 143 3.05 -5.38 -10.25
N MET A 144 3.05 -5.66 -8.97
CA MET A 144 2.28 -6.75 -8.38
C MET A 144 0.81 -6.36 -8.23
N ILE A 145 -0.08 -7.35 -8.30
CA ILE A 145 -1.53 -7.13 -8.10
C ILE A 145 -1.79 -6.96 -6.60
N ALA A 146 -1.71 -5.72 -6.14
CA ALA A 146 -2.07 -5.29 -4.80
C ALA A 146 -2.84 -3.96 -4.85
N ALA A 147 -3.78 -3.77 -3.93
CA ALA A 147 -4.60 -2.57 -3.84
C ALA A 147 -4.82 -2.15 -2.38
N PRO A 148 -5.16 -0.87 -2.14
CA PRO A 148 -5.60 -0.43 -0.82
C PRO A 148 -6.93 -1.10 -0.42
N HIS A 149 -6.98 -1.63 0.79
CA HIS A 149 -8.17 -2.23 1.41
C HIS A 149 -8.30 -1.76 2.86
N PHE A 150 -9.52 -1.76 3.40
CA PHE A 150 -9.70 -1.83 4.85
C PHE A 150 -9.38 -3.25 5.33
N TRP A 151 -8.69 -3.36 6.46
CA TRP A 151 -8.27 -4.64 7.02
C TRP A 151 -9.44 -5.62 7.21
N PHE A 152 -10.57 -5.16 7.78
CA PHE A 152 -11.73 -6.02 8.00
C PHE A 152 -12.27 -6.64 6.70
N ALA A 153 -12.18 -5.89 5.60
CA ALA A 153 -12.66 -6.36 4.30
C ALA A 153 -11.68 -7.37 3.70
N TRP A 154 -10.37 -7.11 3.78
CA TRP A 154 -9.35 -8.01 3.27
C TRP A 154 -9.25 -9.31 4.07
N ALA A 155 -9.12 -9.21 5.40
CA ALA A 155 -8.93 -10.36 6.29
C ALA A 155 -10.14 -11.32 6.32
N ALA A 156 -11.31 -10.85 5.88
CA ALA A 156 -12.48 -11.71 5.66
C ALA A 156 -12.27 -12.74 4.52
N PHE A 157 -11.44 -12.40 3.53
CA PHE A 157 -11.15 -13.26 2.37
C PHE A 157 -9.96 -14.19 2.63
N ASP A 158 -8.93 -13.72 3.35
CA ASP A 158 -7.74 -14.52 3.64
C ASP A 158 -7.23 -14.29 5.08
N VAL A 159 -7.59 -15.22 5.96
CA VAL A 159 -7.19 -15.21 7.38
C VAL A 159 -5.72 -15.60 7.59
N GLU A 160 -5.07 -16.24 6.61
CA GLU A 160 -3.66 -16.63 6.69
C GLU A 160 -2.72 -15.54 6.15
N THR A 161 -3.28 -14.38 5.77
CA THR A 161 -2.52 -13.21 5.29
C THR A 161 -1.30 -12.94 6.17
N ILE A 162 -0.13 -12.83 5.54
CA ILE A 162 1.10 -12.35 6.17
C ILE A 162 1.00 -10.82 6.26
N ILE A 163 1.14 -10.30 7.47
CA ILE A 163 1.12 -8.85 7.71
C ILE A 163 2.57 -8.40 7.92
N TYR A 164 3.04 -7.50 7.06
CA TYR A 164 4.39 -6.95 7.20
C TYR A 164 4.53 -6.16 8.51
N GLY A 165 5.63 -6.37 9.24
CA GLY A 165 5.95 -5.67 10.49
C GLY A 165 5.10 -6.10 11.69
N SER A 166 4.40 -7.23 11.62
CA SER A 166 3.70 -7.85 12.76
C SER A 166 4.41 -9.15 13.15
N ASP A 167 5.05 -9.16 14.33
CA ASP A 167 5.55 -10.38 15.01
C ASP A 167 4.44 -11.03 15.86
#